data_AF-A0A521WPM5-F1
#
_entry.id   AF-A0A521WPM5-F1
#
_cell.length_a   1.000
_cell.length_b   1.000
_cell.length_c   1.000
_cell.angle_alpha   90.00
_cell.angle_beta   90.00
_cell.angle_gamma   90.00
#
_symmetry.space_group_name_H-M   'P 1'
#
loop_
_entity.id
_entity.type
_entity.pdbx_description
1 polymer ?
#
loop_
_entity_poly.entity_id
_entity_poly.type
_entity_poly.pdbx_seq_one_letter_code
_entity_poly.pdbx_strand_id
1 'polypeptide(L)' 'KFIRAEVVHYDDYTKYGSFAKAKEHGVWRLEGKEYIVKDGDIISVRHS' A
#
# COMPACT_ATOMS: atom_id res chain seq x y z
N LYS A 1 -13.01 -6.39 -12.32
CA LYS A 1 -13.70 -5.40 -11.45
C LYS A 1 -12.73 -5.00 -10.32
N PHE A 2 -12.45 -3.70 -10.10
CA PHE A 2 -11.56 -3.26 -9.00
C PHE A 2 -12.23 -3.52 -7.66
N ILE A 3 -11.51 -4.19 -6.75
CA ILE A 3 -11.98 -4.49 -5.40
C ILE A 3 -11.39 -3.49 -4.42
N ARG A 4 -10.06 -3.38 -4.37
CA ARG A 4 -9.32 -2.50 -3.47
C ARG A 4 -7.84 -2.41 -3.89
N ALA A 5 -7.18 -1.32 -3.51
CA ALA A 5 -5.75 -1.14 -3.64
C ALA A 5 -5.09 -1.21 -2.25
N GLU A 6 -4.09 -2.04 -2.11
CA GLU A 6 -3.21 -2.12 -0.93
C GLU A 6 -2.03 -1.18 -1.19
N VAL A 7 -1.91 -0.09 -0.43
CA VAL A 7 -0.91 0.98 -0.64
C VAL A 7 0.06 1.02 0.53
N VAL A 8 1.36 1.09 0.24
CA VAL A 8 2.41 1.35 1.22
C VAL A 8 3.44 2.29 0.61
N HIS A 9 3.91 3.27 1.39
CA HIS A 9 4.92 4.19 0.90
C HIS A 9 6.30 3.52 0.86
N TYR A 10 7.14 3.88 -0.11
CA TYR A 10 8.48 3.30 -0.27
C TYR A 10 9.36 3.56 0.95
N ASP A 11 9.27 4.75 1.55
CA ASP A 11 10.02 5.07 2.77
C ASP A 11 9.64 4.14 3.93
N ASP A 12 8.34 3.89 4.12
CA ASP A 12 7.85 2.93 5.10
C ASP A 12 8.29 1.50 4.77
N TYR A 13 8.21 1.11 3.50
CA TYR A 13 8.68 -0.20 3.07
C TYR A 13 10.18 -0.40 3.34
N THR A 14 11.00 0.61 3.03
CA THR A 14 12.45 0.56 3.27
C THR A 14 12.78 0.59 4.76
N LYS A 15 12.02 1.36 5.55
CA LYS A 15 12.18 1.49 7.00
C LYS A 15 11.85 0.21 7.74
N TYR A 16 10.79 -0.48 7.33
CA TYR A 16 10.34 -1.71 7.97
C TYR A 16 10.94 -2.97 7.34
N GLY A 17 11.48 -2.87 6.12
CA GLY A 17 12.21 -3.93 5.40
C GLY A 17 11.35 -5.07 4.86
N SER A 18 10.08 -5.17 5.29
CA SER A 18 9.15 -6.23 4.88
C SER A 18 7.70 -5.75 4.91
N PHE A 19 6.86 -6.24 3.98
CA PHE A 19 5.41 -5.99 3.98
C PHE A 19 4.71 -6.45 5.27
N ALA A 20 5.20 -7.54 5.90
CA ALA A 20 4.66 -8.03 7.16
C ALA A 20 4.79 -6.98 8.28
N LYS A 21 5.99 -6.41 8.44
CA LYS A 21 6.26 -5.34 9.41
C LYS A 21 5.51 -4.05 9.07
N ALA A 22 5.43 -3.69 7.79
CA ALA A 22 4.61 -2.56 7.35
C ALA A 22 3.13 -2.73 7.72
N LYS A 23 2.62 -3.98 7.71
CA LYS A 23 1.27 -4.29 8.22
C LYS A 23 1.15 -4.08 9.73
N GLU A 24 2.11 -4.58 10.49
CA GLU A 24 2.12 -4.50 11.95
C GLU A 24 2.26 -3.05 12.44
N HIS A 25 3.00 -2.22 11.71
CA HIS A 25 3.16 -0.80 12.00
C HIS A 25 2.00 0.07 11.50
N GLY A 26 0.99 -0.50 10.84
CA GLY A 26 -0.20 0.24 10.38
C GLY A 26 0.06 1.20 9.21
N VAL A 27 1.21 1.08 8.54
CA VAL A 27 1.56 1.89 7.36
C VAL A 27 1.03 1.29 6.06
N TRP A 28 0.58 0.03 6.12
CA TRP A 28 -0.15 -0.62 5.05
C TRP A 28 -1.61 -0.14 5.03
N ARG A 29 -1.96 0.63 4.00
CA ARG A 29 -3.29 1.23 3.82
C ARG A 29 -4.10 0.50 2.76
N LEU A 30 -5.42 0.54 2.92
CA LEU A 30 -6.38 0.00 1.97
C LEU A 30 -7.12 1.17 1.35
N GLU A 31 -6.79 1.45 0.10
CA GLU A 31 -7.29 2.59 -0.62
C GLU A 31 -8.30 2.19 -1.69
N GLY A 32 -9.28 3.08 -1.88
CA GLY A 32 -10.34 2.94 -2.85
C GLY A 32 -9.94 3.43 -4.24
N LYS A 33 -10.93 3.52 -5.12
CA LYS A 33 -10.77 3.95 -6.52
C LYS A 33 -10.43 5.45 -6.63
N GLU A 34 -10.71 6.21 -5.58
CA GLU A 34 -10.57 7.67 -5.54
C GLU A 34 -9.20 8.09 -4.97
N TYR A 35 -8.35 7.13 -4.62
CA TYR A 35 -7.05 7.44 -4.06
C TYR A 35 -6.10 8.00 -5.12
N ILE A 36 -5.52 9.16 -4.81
CA ILE A 36 -4.50 9.79 -5.64
C ILE A 36 -3.15 9.21 -5.24
N VAL A 37 -2.60 8.38 -6.12
CA VAL A 37 -1.27 7.80 -6.00
C VAL A 37 -0.22 8.91 -5.94
N LYS A 38 0.73 8.80 -5.02
CA LYS A 38 1.89 9.68 -4.95
C LYS A 38 3.14 8.96 -5.43
N ASP A 39 4.14 9.75 -5.80
CA ASP A 39 5.45 9.21 -6.15
C ASP A 39 6.03 8.43 -4.96
N GLY A 40 6.57 7.25 -5.22
CA GLY A 40 7.08 6.35 -4.19
C GLY A 40 6.01 5.49 -3.50
N ASP A 41 4.74 5.52 -3.89
CA ASP A 41 3.77 4.55 -3.38
C ASP A 41 3.91 3.18 -4.08
N ILE A 42 4.08 2.14 -3.28
CA ILE A 42 4.00 0.74 -3.71
C ILE A 42 2.54 0.31 -3.57
N ILE A 43 1.93 -0.08 -4.70
CA ILE A 43 0.50 -0.41 -4.76
C ILE A 43 0.31 -1.85 -5.26
N SER A 44 -0.44 -2.63 -4.49
CA SER A 44 -0.93 -3.95 -4.89
C SER A 44 -2.43 -3.88 -5.13
N VAL A 45 -2.84 -4.04 -6.40
CA VAL A 45 -4.25 -3.94 -6.79
C VAL A 45 -4.89 -5.32 -6.84
N ARG A 46 -5.95 -5.52 -6.04
CA ARG A 46 -6.76 -6.73 -6.09
C ARG A 46 -7.90 -6.56 -7.10
N HIS A 47 -7.89 -7.41 -8.12
CA HIS A 47 -8.91 -7.49 -9.16
C HIS A 47 -9.42 -8.94 -9.31
N SER A 48 -10.72 -9.08 -9.61
CA SER A 48 -11.37 -10.30 -10.12
C SER A 48 -11.97 -10.06 -11.48
#